data_AF-A0A176TBH6-F1
#
_entry.id   AF-A0A176TBH6-F1
#
_cell.length_a   1.000
_cell.length_b   1.000
_cell.length_c   1.000
_cell.angle_alpha   90.00
_cell.angle_beta   90.00
_cell.angle_gamma   90.00
#
_symmetry.space_group_name_H-M   'P 1'
#
loop_
_entity.id
_entity.type
_entity.pdbx_description
1 polymer ?
#
loop_
_entity_poly.entity_id
_entity_poly.type
_entity_poly.pdbx_seq_one_letter_code
_entity_poly.pdbx_strand_id
1 'polypeptide(L)'
;MNQTKEVKKLSAKEIAGIFYYDVDEVIKKVKIKDDDKKYSVTKALRNYNFKVKEILFLNAEKFTDLDLLMNAMSNERDSESNKNIREKVREVTRPIKENVHEHEKELNEILKGVLSEKQDKKWLKYQKSIIESLQPKKAENNNQNSRPSRGSGMRRQ
;
A
#
# COMPACT_ATOMS: atom_id res chain seq x y z
N MET A 1 -23.85 21.25 0.66
CA MET A 1 -23.06 20.79 -0.50
C MET A 1 -22.63 19.36 -0.25
N ASN A 2 -23.31 18.39 -0.85
CA ASN A 2 -22.93 16.97 -0.74
C ASN A 2 -21.68 16.75 -1.60
N GLN A 3 -20.51 16.63 -0.98
CA GLN A 3 -19.35 16.09 -1.64
C GLN A 3 -19.62 14.60 -1.86
N THR A 4 -20.10 14.23 -3.05
CA THR A 4 -19.95 12.87 -3.55
C THR A 4 -18.47 12.54 -3.45
N LYS A 5 -18.10 11.75 -2.43
CA LYS A 5 -16.77 11.15 -2.35
C LYS A 5 -16.61 10.36 -3.64
N GLU A 6 -15.90 10.90 -4.62
CA GLU A 6 -15.46 10.11 -5.76
C GLU A 6 -14.70 8.94 -5.18
N VAL A 7 -15.29 7.75 -5.28
CA VAL A 7 -14.62 6.52 -4.90
C VAL A 7 -13.45 6.42 -5.86
N LYS A 8 -12.26 6.78 -5.39
CA LYS A 8 -11.04 6.72 -6.20
C LYS A 8 -10.98 5.32 -6.82
N LYS A 9 -11.11 5.26 -8.14
CA LYS A 9 -11.05 4.01 -8.87
C LYS A 9 -9.65 3.46 -8.71
N LEU A 10 -9.50 2.36 -7.99
CA LEU A 10 -8.22 1.70 -7.83
C LEU A 10 -7.84 1.03 -9.14
N SER A 11 -6.60 1.19 -9.55
CA SER A 11 -6.04 0.44 -10.68
C SER A 11 -5.57 -0.95 -10.25
N ALA A 12 -5.51 -1.89 -11.19
CA ALA A 12 -4.96 -3.22 -10.96
C ALA A 12 -3.50 -3.17 -10.46
N LYS A 13 -2.75 -2.15 -10.90
CA LYS A 13 -1.36 -1.88 -10.47
C LYS A 13 -1.28 -1.52 -8.98
N GLU A 14 -2.17 -0.63 -8.51
CA GLU A 14 -2.25 -0.26 -7.09
C GLU A 14 -2.67 -1.46 -6.22
N ILE A 15 -3.60 -2.29 -6.71
CA ILE A 15 -4.05 -3.52 -6.02
C ILE A 15 -2.90 -4.53 -5.88
N ALA A 16 -2.08 -4.67 -6.93
CA ALA A 16 -0.89 -5.51 -6.93
C ALA A 16 0.26 -4.94 -6.08
N GLY A 17 0.12 -3.73 -5.53
CA GLY A 17 1.15 -3.10 -4.71
C GLY A 17 2.33 -2.55 -5.52
N ILE A 18 2.15 -2.25 -6.81
CA ILE A 18 3.20 -1.65 -7.63
C ILE A 18 3.35 -0.17 -7.25
N PHE A 19 4.49 0.18 -6.67
CA PHE A 19 4.88 1.57 -6.44
C PHE A 19 6.40 1.73 -6.44
N TYR A 20 6.86 2.97 -6.49
CA TYR A 20 8.27 3.32 -6.51
C TYR A 20 8.59 4.26 -5.37
N TYR A 21 9.78 4.12 -4.79
CA TYR A 21 10.29 5.08 -3.82
C TYR A 21 10.97 6.25 -4.51
N ASP A 22 10.62 7.47 -4.12
CA ASP A 22 11.47 8.63 -4.36
C ASP A 22 12.69 8.54 -3.43
N VAL A 23 13.86 8.33 -4.01
CA VAL A 23 15.12 8.16 -3.27
C VAL A 23 15.43 9.40 -2.43
N ASP A 24 15.23 10.60 -2.98
CA ASP A 24 15.53 11.84 -2.28
C ASP A 24 14.55 12.06 -1.13
N GLU A 25 13.27 11.72 -1.32
CA GLU A 25 12.28 11.78 -0.26
C GLU A 25 12.63 10.81 0.88
N VAL A 26 13.01 9.56 0.55
CA VAL A 26 13.41 8.57 1.56
C VAL A 26 14.61 9.05 2.37
N ILE A 27 15.66 9.54 1.71
CA ILE A 27 16.86 10.07 2.37
C ILE A 27 16.48 11.19 3.36
N LYS A 28 15.60 12.10 2.93
CA LYS A 28 15.09 13.21 3.76
C LYS A 28 14.26 12.70 4.95
N LYS A 29 13.30 11.79 4.73
CA LYS A 29 12.39 11.27 5.77
C LYS A 29 13.14 10.45 6.82
N VAL A 30 14.08 9.61 6.40
CA VAL A 30 14.91 8.78 7.27
C VAL A 30 15.98 9.63 7.99
N LYS A 31 16.30 10.82 7.44
CA LYS A 31 17.34 11.75 7.91
C LYS A 31 18.74 11.13 7.80
N ILE A 32 19.09 10.61 6.63
CA ILE A 32 20.42 10.04 6.35
C ILE A 32 21.35 11.19 5.95
N LYS A 33 22.40 11.43 6.76
CA LYS A 33 23.37 12.51 6.53
C LYS A 33 24.70 12.03 5.98
N ASP A 34 25.11 10.84 6.41
CA ASP A 34 26.36 10.17 6.03
C ASP A 34 26.32 9.74 4.55
N ASP A 35 27.37 10.05 3.80
CA ASP A 35 27.40 9.88 2.35
C ASP A 35 27.55 8.41 1.93
N ASP A 36 28.29 7.59 2.69
CA ASP A 36 28.44 6.16 2.44
C ASP A 36 27.09 5.43 2.64
N LYS A 37 26.36 5.81 3.69
CA LYS A 37 24.98 5.32 3.91
C LYS A 37 24.05 5.82 2.83
N LYS A 38 24.11 7.09 2.42
CA LYS A 38 23.27 7.60 1.32
C LYS A 38 23.51 6.83 0.04
N TYR A 39 24.76 6.55 -0.32
CA TYR A 39 25.09 5.78 -1.50
C TYR A 39 24.47 4.38 -1.43
N SER A 40 24.67 3.68 -0.31
CA SER A 40 24.16 2.32 -0.10
C SER A 40 22.63 2.26 -0.15
N VAL A 41 21.96 3.21 0.51
CA VAL A 41 20.49 3.31 0.50
C VAL A 41 19.97 3.68 -0.90
N THR A 42 20.63 4.61 -1.59
CA THR A 42 20.28 5.00 -2.97
C THR A 42 20.34 3.79 -3.89
N LYS A 43 21.41 3.01 -3.81
CA LYS A 43 21.60 1.81 -4.62
C LYS A 43 20.51 0.77 -4.33
N ALA A 44 20.21 0.52 -3.06
CA ALA A 44 19.18 -0.43 -2.66
C ALA A 44 17.78 -0.02 -3.17
N LEU A 45 17.40 1.25 -3.00
CA LEU A 45 16.11 1.77 -3.47
C LEU A 45 16.00 1.77 -5.00
N ARG A 46 17.05 2.14 -5.72
CA ARG A 46 17.07 2.06 -7.20
C ARG A 46 16.93 0.64 -7.69
N ASN A 47 17.59 -0.32 -7.04
CA ASN A 47 17.47 -1.73 -7.37
C ASN A 47 16.04 -2.23 -7.15
N TYR A 48 15.43 -1.92 -6.01
CA TYR A 48 14.01 -2.22 -5.76
C TYR A 48 13.11 -1.62 -6.84
N ASN A 49 13.24 -0.31 -7.12
CA ASN A 49 12.43 0.36 -8.13
C ASN A 49 12.59 -0.27 -9.52
N PHE A 50 13.80 -0.69 -9.87
CA PHE A 50 14.08 -1.39 -11.12
C PHE A 50 13.35 -2.74 -11.18
N LYS A 51 13.48 -3.58 -10.15
CA LYS A 51 12.79 -4.88 -10.08
C LYS A 51 11.26 -4.73 -10.14
N VAL A 52 10.70 -3.78 -9.40
CA VAL A 52 9.25 -3.51 -9.44
C VAL A 52 8.81 -3.02 -10.83
N LYS A 53 9.65 -2.21 -11.49
CA LYS A 53 9.38 -1.75 -12.87
C LYS A 53 9.41 -2.91 -13.86
N GLU A 54 10.31 -3.86 -13.67
CA GLU A 54 10.38 -5.09 -14.47
C GLU A 54 9.13 -5.95 -14.26
N ILE A 55 8.69 -6.15 -13.02
CA ILE A 55 7.42 -6.84 -12.71
C ILE A 55 6.24 -6.14 -13.41
N LEU A 56 6.19 -4.81 -13.34
CA LEU A 56 5.16 -4.02 -14.03
C LEU A 56 5.19 -4.26 -15.53
N PHE A 57 6.37 -4.23 -16.14
CA PHE A 57 6.55 -4.42 -17.57
C PHE A 57 6.12 -5.81 -18.02
N LEU A 58 6.56 -6.86 -17.32
CA LEU A 58 6.22 -8.25 -17.62
C LEU A 58 4.73 -8.57 -17.47
N ASN A 59 4.00 -7.79 -16.69
CA ASN A 59 2.56 -7.98 -16.46
C ASN A 59 1.70 -6.84 -17.03
N ALA A 60 2.25 -6.00 -17.92
CA ALA A 60 1.58 -4.82 -18.44
C ALA A 60 0.24 -5.14 -19.13
N GLU A 61 0.21 -6.20 -19.94
CA GLU A 61 -0.99 -6.69 -20.62
C GLU A 61 -2.05 -7.13 -19.60
N LYS A 62 -1.68 -7.99 -18.64
CA LYS A 62 -2.56 -8.44 -17.56
C LYS A 62 -3.16 -7.27 -16.79
N PHE A 63 -2.37 -6.25 -16.46
CA PHE A 63 -2.88 -5.07 -15.78
C PHE A 63 -3.91 -4.31 -16.62
N THR A 64 -3.67 -4.19 -17.93
CA THR A 64 -4.58 -3.52 -18.86
C THR A 64 -5.91 -4.25 -18.95
N ASP A 65 -5.88 -5.58 -19.08
CA ASP A 65 -7.08 -6.42 -19.11
C ASP A 65 -7.88 -6.34 -17.81
N LEU A 66 -7.19 -6.39 -16.67
CA LEU A 66 -7.83 -6.25 -15.36
C LEU A 66 -8.47 -4.87 -15.18
N ASP A 67 -7.82 -3.80 -15.62
CA ASP A 67 -8.38 -2.45 -15.57
C ASP A 67 -9.66 -2.35 -16.42
N LEU A 68 -9.70 -2.99 -17.60
CA LEU A 68 -10.91 -3.06 -18.43
C LEU A 68 -12.05 -3.83 -17.74
N LEU A 69 -11.75 -4.98 -17.13
CA LEU A 69 -12.74 -5.77 -16.38
C LEU A 69 -13.28 -4.99 -15.17
N MET A 70 -12.42 -4.29 -14.45
CA MET A 70 -12.82 -3.44 -13.32
C MET A 70 -13.65 -2.23 -13.77
N ASN A 71 -13.37 -1.70 -14.96
CA ASN A 71 -14.19 -0.65 -15.56
C ASN A 71 -15.59 -1.15 -15.90
N ALA A 72 -15.71 -2.36 -16.45
CA ALA A 72 -17.00 -3.00 -16.73
C ALA A 72 -17.83 -3.25 -15.46
N MET A 73 -17.20 -3.73 -14.38
CA MET A 73 -17.84 -3.91 -13.06
C MET A 73 -18.50 -2.63 -12.54
N SER A 74 -17.93 -1.46 -12.83
CA SER A 74 -18.47 -0.18 -12.37
C SER A 74 -19.83 0.17 -13.02
N ASN A 75 -20.14 -0.47 -14.16
CA ASN A 75 -21.34 -0.20 -14.95
C ASN A 75 -22.43 -1.28 -14.78
N GLU A 76 -22.09 -2.45 -14.25
CA GLU A 76 -23.01 -3.58 -14.05
C GLU A 76 -23.65 -3.55 -12.64
N ARG A 77 -24.99 -3.61 -12.61
CA ARG A 77 -25.77 -3.70 -11.34
C ARG A 77 -25.87 -5.12 -10.79
N ASP A 78 -25.35 -6.12 -11.50
CA ASP A 78 -25.40 -7.52 -11.08
C ASP A 78 -24.31 -7.83 -10.05
N SER A 79 -24.73 -8.25 -8.85
CA SER A 79 -23.82 -8.57 -7.76
C SER A 79 -22.99 -9.84 -8.00
N GLU A 80 -23.49 -10.79 -8.80
CA GLU A 80 -22.81 -12.08 -9.02
C GLU A 80 -21.66 -11.92 -10.03
N SER A 81 -21.93 -11.26 -11.15
CA SER A 81 -20.92 -10.87 -12.15
C SER A 81 -19.79 -10.03 -11.51
N ASN A 82 -20.16 -9.07 -10.65
CA ASN A 82 -19.19 -8.26 -9.92
C ASN A 82 -18.32 -9.07 -8.93
N LYS A 83 -18.85 -10.15 -8.33
CA LYS A 83 -18.06 -11.02 -7.44
C LYS A 83 -17.02 -11.82 -8.24
N ASN A 84 -17.42 -12.40 -9.37
CA ASN A 84 -16.55 -13.17 -10.25
C ASN A 84 -15.40 -12.33 -10.80
N ILE A 85 -15.67 -11.08 -11.17
CA ILE A 85 -14.62 -10.16 -11.63
C ILE A 85 -13.63 -9.85 -10.50
N ARG A 86 -14.10 -9.62 -9.26
CA ARG A 86 -13.20 -9.39 -8.10
C ARG A 86 -12.31 -10.59 -7.82
N GLU A 87 -12.83 -11.80 -7.98
CA GLU A 87 -12.09 -13.04 -7.78
C GLU A 87 -10.98 -13.17 -8.83
N LYS A 88 -11.30 -12.99 -10.12
CA LYS A 88 -10.29 -12.98 -11.19
C LYS A 88 -9.20 -11.92 -10.98
N VAL A 89 -9.59 -10.70 -10.58
CA VAL A 89 -8.63 -9.65 -10.24
C VAL A 89 -7.70 -10.11 -9.13
N ARG A 90 -8.22 -10.75 -8.07
CA ARG A 90 -7.39 -11.28 -6.97
C ARG A 90 -6.48 -12.41 -7.42
N GLU A 91 -6.97 -13.37 -8.20
CA GLU A 91 -6.18 -14.50 -8.69
C GLU A 91 -4.97 -14.05 -9.49
N VAL A 92 -5.14 -13.04 -10.35
CA VAL A 92 -4.05 -12.51 -11.17
C VAL A 92 -3.13 -11.58 -10.38
N THR A 93 -3.68 -10.71 -9.53
CA THR A 93 -2.86 -9.72 -8.78
C THR A 93 -2.14 -10.31 -7.59
N ARG A 94 -2.64 -11.40 -6.98
CA ARG A 94 -2.04 -12.04 -5.81
C ARG A 94 -0.59 -12.51 -6.04
N PRO A 95 -0.27 -13.32 -7.05
CA PRO A 95 1.11 -13.76 -7.26
C PRO A 95 2.05 -12.59 -7.59
N ILE A 96 1.54 -11.57 -8.29
CA ILE A 96 2.31 -10.35 -8.58
C ILE A 96 2.62 -9.59 -7.28
N LYS A 97 1.62 -9.45 -6.40
CA LYS A 97 1.76 -8.82 -5.10
C LYS A 97 2.73 -9.56 -4.19
N GLU A 98 2.68 -10.90 -4.19
CA GLU A 98 3.62 -11.73 -3.43
C GLU A 98 5.06 -11.49 -3.91
N ASN A 99 5.29 -11.43 -5.23
CA ASN A 99 6.61 -11.12 -5.80
C ASN A 99 7.11 -9.70 -5.44
N VAL A 100 6.25 -8.67 -5.54
CA VAL A 100 6.61 -7.32 -5.09
C VAL A 100 6.98 -7.32 -3.60
N HIS A 101 6.21 -8.05 -2.78
CA HIS A 101 6.45 -8.14 -1.35
C HIS A 101 7.77 -8.86 -1.00
N GLU A 102 8.20 -9.82 -1.81
CA GLU A 102 9.53 -10.44 -1.67
C GLU A 102 10.65 -9.40 -1.87
N HIS A 103 10.56 -8.57 -2.91
CA HIS A 103 11.52 -7.48 -3.11
C HIS A 103 11.47 -6.40 -2.03
N GLU A 104 10.30 -6.15 -1.43
CA GLU A 104 10.20 -5.27 -0.26
C GLU A 104 10.93 -5.84 0.96
N LYS A 105 10.82 -7.15 1.20
CA LYS A 105 11.54 -7.84 2.28
C LYS A 105 13.04 -7.76 2.07
N GLU A 106 13.51 -8.07 0.86
CA GLU A 106 14.92 -7.94 0.49
C GLU A 106 15.43 -6.51 0.74
N LEU A 107 14.66 -5.50 0.31
CA LEU A 107 15.00 -4.09 0.56
C LEU A 107 15.10 -3.79 2.06
N ASN A 108 14.14 -4.26 2.85
CA ASN A 108 14.12 -4.05 4.30
C ASN A 108 15.31 -4.71 5.00
N GLU A 109 15.70 -5.91 4.59
CA GLU A 109 16.87 -6.60 5.14
C GLU A 109 18.16 -5.84 4.82
N ILE A 110 18.33 -5.38 3.58
CA ILE A 110 19.48 -4.57 3.17
C ILE A 110 19.53 -3.27 3.98
N LEU A 111 18.40 -2.56 4.09
CA LEU A 111 18.35 -1.28 4.80
C LEU A 111 18.58 -1.45 6.30
N LYS A 112 18.10 -2.53 6.91
CA LYS A 112 18.36 -2.85 8.32
C LYS A 112 19.85 -3.04 8.62
N GLY A 113 20.62 -3.56 7.66
CA GLY A 113 22.07 -3.69 7.78
C GLY A 113 22.85 -2.37 7.63
N VAL A 114 22.28 -1.38 6.95
CA VAL A 114 22.93 -0.09 6.65
C VAL A 114 22.50 1.02 7.61
N LEU A 115 21.23 1.01 8.01
CA LEU A 115 20.62 2.05 8.84
C LEU A 115 20.88 1.83 10.33
N SER A 116 20.96 2.91 11.09
CA SER A 116 20.86 2.82 12.55
C SER A 116 19.44 2.45 12.99
N GLU A 117 19.27 1.92 14.19
CA GLU A 117 17.95 1.53 14.72
C GLU A 117 16.90 2.66 14.65
N LYS A 118 17.31 3.91 14.93
CA LYS A 118 16.42 5.08 14.84
C LYS A 118 16.03 5.41 13.39
N GLN A 119 16.92 5.15 12.44
CA GLN A 119 16.67 5.37 11.01
C GLN A 119 15.79 4.25 10.44
N ASP A 120 16.08 3.00 10.80
CA ASP A 120 15.27 1.84 10.41
C ASP A 120 13.82 1.97 10.87
N LYS A 121 13.58 2.39 12.13
CA LYS A 121 12.22 2.69 12.62
C LYS A 121 11.49 3.76 11.79
N LYS A 122 12.19 4.79 11.30
CA LYS A 122 11.59 5.80 10.43
C LYS A 122 11.31 5.26 9.03
N TRP A 123 12.22 4.45 8.50
CA TRP A 123 12.06 3.78 7.23
C TRP A 123 10.81 2.89 7.24
N LEU A 124 10.69 1.98 8.22
CA LEU A 124 9.54 1.10 8.35
C LEU A 124 8.23 1.88 8.51
N LYS A 125 8.25 2.99 9.28
CA LYS A 125 7.08 3.87 9.41
C LYS A 125 6.71 4.53 8.07
N TYR A 126 7.69 4.99 7.31
CA TYR A 126 7.47 5.60 5.99
C TYR A 126 6.93 4.57 4.99
N GLN A 127 7.55 3.39 4.88
CA GLN A 127 7.07 2.30 4.04
C GLN A 127 5.64 1.90 4.40
N LYS A 128 5.32 1.73 5.69
CA LYS A 128 3.95 1.45 6.15
C LYS A 128 2.96 2.51 5.70
N SER A 129 3.32 3.79 5.78
CA SER A 129 2.43 4.88 5.34
C SER A 129 2.17 4.86 3.82
N ILE A 130 3.15 4.46 3.02
CA ILE A 130 2.96 4.29 1.57
C ILE A 130 2.02 3.10 1.32
N ILE A 131 2.30 1.94 1.92
CA ILE A 131 1.48 0.73 1.75
C ILE A 131 0.02 0.99 2.17
N GLU A 132 -0.20 1.71 3.27
CA GLU A 132 -1.54 2.11 3.72
C GLU A 132 -2.23 3.06 2.73
N SER A 133 -1.48 3.93 2.05
CA SER A 133 -2.03 4.84 1.03
C SER A 133 -2.43 4.15 -0.28
N LEU A 134 -1.85 2.98 -0.57
CA LEU A 134 -2.16 2.17 -1.74
C LEU A 134 -3.40 1.29 -1.55
N GLN A 135 -3.72 0.95 -0.31
CA GLN A 135 -4.91 0.17 0.00
C GLN A 135 -6.17 1.06 -0.05
N PRO A 136 -7.33 0.53 -0.49
CA PRO A 136 -8.59 1.26 -0.36
C PRO A 136 -8.76 1.67 1.09
N LYS A 137 -9.04 2.96 1.33
CA LYS A 137 -9.42 3.44 2.65
C LYS A 137 -10.55 2.54 3.14
N LYS A 138 -10.29 1.74 4.18
CA LYS A 138 -11.36 1.03 4.87
C LYS A 138 -12.39 2.09 5.21
N ALA A 139 -13.66 1.84 4.86
CA ALA A 139 -14.73 2.71 5.31
C ALA A 139 -14.51 2.92 6.81
N GLU A 140 -14.34 4.17 7.23
CA GLU A 140 -14.36 4.50 8.64
C GLU A 140 -15.70 3.98 9.13
N ASN A 141 -15.69 2.82 9.80
CA ASN A 141 -16.80 2.40 10.61
C ASN A 141 -16.89 3.48 11.67
N ASN A 142 -17.69 4.50 11.39
CA ASN A 142 -18.09 5.53 12.31
C ASN A 142 -19.06 4.89 13.30
N ASN A 143 -18.64 3.82 13.96
CA ASN A 143 -19.34 3.22 15.07
C ASN A 143 -18.93 3.99 16.33
N GLN A 144 -19.20 5.29 16.31
CA GLN A 144 -19.36 6.11 17.51
C GLN A 144 -20.68 5.73 18.17
N ASN A 145 -20.84 4.47 18.57
CA ASN A 145 -21.96 4.08 19.40
C ASN A 145 -21.58 2.86 20.25
N SER A 146 -20.95 3.15 21.39
CA SER A 146 -21.15 2.47 22.69
C SER A 146 -20.08 2.95 23.67
N ARG A 147 -20.28 4.14 24.26
CA ARG A 147 -19.72 4.38 25.61
C ARG A 147 -20.53 3.49 26.56
N PRO A 148 -19.93 2.53 27.27
CA PRO A 148 -20.62 1.93 28.40
C PRO A 148 -20.85 3.05 29.43
N SER A 149 -22.12 3.34 29.69
CA SER A 149 -22.54 4.13 30.84
C SER A 149 -21.99 3.46 32.09
N ARG A 150 -20.86 3.96 32.60
CA ARG A 150 -20.40 3.67 33.96
C ARG A 150 -21.34 4.41 34.91
N GLY A 151 -22.46 3.78 35.20
CA GLY A 151 -23.26 4.06 36.38
C GLY A 151 -22.41 3.76 37.61
N SER A 152 -21.76 4.80 38.14
CA SER A 152 -21.14 4.81 39.45
C SER A 152 -21.61 6.08 40.15
N GLY A 153 -22.43 5.90 41.19
CA GLY A 153 -23.06 7.00 41.90
C GLY A 153 -23.92 6.48 43.05
N MET A 154 -23.26 5.83 44.01
CA MET A 154 -23.76 5.57 45.36
C MET A 154 -24.62 6.73 45.87
N ARG A 155 -25.89 6.46 46.21
CA ARG A 155 -26.66 7.31 47.11
C ARG A 155 -26.08 7.15 48.52
N ARG A 156 -25.43 8.20 49.02
CA ARG A 156 -25.28 8.44 50.46
C ARG A 156 -26.57 9.11 50.94
N GLN A 157 -27.34 8.44 51.78
CA GLN A 157 -27.95 8.96 53.01
C GLN A 157 -28.20 7.77 53.94
#